data_AF-A0A0J1J5F6-F1
#
_entry.id   AF-A0A0J1J5F6-F1
#
_cell.length_a   1.000
_cell.length_b   1.000
_cell.length_c   1.000
_cell.angle_alpha   90.00
_cell.angle_beta   90.00
_cell.angle_gamma   90.00
#
_symmetry.space_group_name_H-M   'P 1'
#
loop_
_entity.id
_entity.type
_entity.pdbx_description
1 polymer ?
#
loop_
_entity_poly.entity_id
_entity_poly.type
_entity_poly.pdbx_seq_one_letter_code
_entity_poly.pdbx_strand_id
1 'polypeptide(L)' 'MYGEEDILSYQCNVKGYKILYTPELKIIHLDGVSTKKTTGNNLQKNIFYYSHAVKGLKILLSLMDK' A
#
# COMPACT_ATOMS: atom_id res chain seq x y z
N MET A 1 -2.94 -3.40 0.27
CA MET A 1 -1.69 -2.80 0.78
C MET A 1 -2.03 -1.82 1.91
N TYR A 2 -1.05 -1.29 2.63
CA TYR A 2 -1.23 -0.54 3.87
C TYR A 2 -0.80 0.94 3.75
N GLY A 3 -0.87 1.50 2.54
CA GLY A 3 -0.51 2.89 2.23
C GLY A 3 0.86 3.06 1.57
N GLU A 4 1.59 1.97 1.27
CA GLU A 4 2.89 2.06 0.59
C GLU A 4 2.77 2.59 -0.84
N GLU A 5 1.69 2.25 -1.55
CA GLU A 5 1.43 2.74 -2.91
C GLU A 5 1.19 4.25 -2.95
N ASP A 6 0.44 4.78 -1.97
CA ASP A 6 0.17 6.22 -1.86
C ASP A 6 1.47 7.00 -1.60
N ILE A 7 2.31 6.50 -0.68
CA ILE A 7 3.62 7.07 -0.38
C ILE A 7 4.51 7.08 -1.63
N LEU A 8 4.59 5.95 -2.34
CA LEU A 8 5.39 5.83 -3.55
C LEU A 8 4.88 6.78 -4.65
N SER A 9 3.57 6.82 -4.86
CA SER A 9 2.93 7.70 -5.85
C SER A 9 3.22 9.17 -5.56
N TYR A 10 3.07 9.60 -4.30
CA TYR A 10 3.40 10.95 -3.87
C TYR A 10 4.86 11.30 -4.16
N GLN A 11 5.80 10.43 -3.79
CA GLN A 11 7.23 10.67 -4.03
C GLN A 11 7.57 10.72 -5.52
N CYS A 12 6.97 9.86 -6.34
CA CYS A 12 7.12 9.91 -7.79
C CYS A 12 6.64 11.26 -8.35
N ASN A 13 5.48 11.72 -7.89
CA ASN A 13 4.91 13.00 -8.32
C ASN A 13 5.83 14.18 -7.96
N VAL A 14 6.29 14.27 -6.71
CA VAL A 14 7.20 15.32 -6.23
C VAL A 14 8.51 15.35 -7.03
N LYS A 15 8.99 14.19 -7.49
CA LYS A 15 10.23 14.07 -8.29
C LYS A 15 10.01 14.24 -9.80
N GLY A 16 8.79 14.53 -10.24
CA GLY A 16 8.46 14.65 -11.66
C GLY A 16 8.47 13.32 -12.43
N TYR A 17 8.43 12.19 -11.73
CA TYR A 17 8.31 10.87 -12.33
C TYR A 17 6.87 10.59 -12.76
N LYS A 18 6.71 9.74 -13.77
CA LYS A 18 5.41 9.31 -14.29
C LYS A 18 5.16 7.86 -13.97
N ILE A 19 3.92 7.54 -13.58
CA ILE A 19 3.44 6.17 -13.47
C ILE A 19 2.99 5.74 -14.87
N LEU A 20 3.57 4.66 -15.39
CA LEU A 20 3.19 4.09 -16.67
C LEU A 20 2.20 2.95 -16.45
N TYR A 21 1.03 3.06 -17.06
CA TYR A 21 0.06 1.98 -17.15
C TYR A 21 0.14 1.31 -18.52
N THR A 22 0.26 -0.01 -18.54
CA THR A 22 0.46 -0.80 -19.77
C THR A 22 -0.56 -1.94 -19.79
N PRO A 23 -1.75 -1.74 -20.39
CA PRO A 23 -2.83 -2.74 -20.38
C PRO A 23 -2.50 -4.01 -21.17
N GLU A 24 -1.53 -3.96 -22.08
CA GLU A 24 -1.02 -5.11 -22.82
C GLU A 24 -0.29 -6.09 -21.90
N LEU A 25 0.29 -5.59 -20.79
CA LEU A 25 0.97 -6.39 -19.79
C LEU A 25 -0.06 -6.99 -18.82
N LYS A 26 -0.25 -8.31 -18.90
CA LYS A 26 -1.14 -9.05 -18.00
C LYS A 26 -0.33 -9.79 -16.95
N ILE A 27 -0.58 -9.46 -15.68
CA ILE A 27 0.09 -10.08 -14.53
C ILE A 27 -0.95 -10.82 -13.69
N ILE A 28 -0.63 -12.06 -13.30
CA ILE A 28 -1.45 -12.82 -12.35
C ILE A 28 -1.12 -12.34 -10.94
N HIS A 29 -2.09 -11.70 -10.28
CA HIS A 29 -1.94 -11.29 -8.89
C HIS A 29 -2.49 -12.37 -7.94
N LEU A 30 -1.59 -13.01 -7.20
CA LEU A 30 -1.95 -13.98 -6.15
C LEU A 30 -2.23 -13.26 -4.83
N ASP A 31 -3.36 -12.55 -4.77
CA ASP A 31 -3.70 -11.72 -3.63
C ASP A 31 -3.90 -12.52 -2.32
N GLY A 32 -3.43 -11.94 -1.22
CA GLY A 32 -3.64 -12.44 0.13
C GLY A 32 -2.92 -13.74 0.48
N VAL A 33 -2.02 -14.27 -0.37
CA VAL A 33 -1.30 -15.53 -0.10
C VAL A 33 -0.41 -15.42 1.14
N SER A 34 0.27 -14.28 1.30
CA SER A 34 1.11 -14.01 2.47
C SER A 34 0.29 -13.79 3.74
N THR A 35 -0.79 -13.01 3.65
CA THR A 35 -1.59 -12.59 4.80
C THR A 35 -2.51 -13.67 5.33
N LYS A 36 -3.06 -14.53 4.46
CA LYS A 36 -3.94 -15.65 4.85
C LYS A 36 -3.26 -16.66 5.76
N LYS A 37 -1.94 -16.85 5.64
CA LYS A 37 -1.17 -17.77 6.49
C LYS A 37 -0.90 -17.23 7.90
N THR A 38 -0.91 -15.90 8.07
CA THR A 38 -0.47 -15.23 9.30
C THR A 38 -1.60 -14.78 10.23
N THR A 39 -2.83 -14.61 9.75
CA THR A 39 -3.93 -14.08 10.56
C THR A 39 -4.99 -15.15 10.79
N GLY A 40 -5.12 -15.63 12.04
CA GLY A 40 -6.00 -16.75 12.38
C GLY A 40 -7.48 -16.47 12.19
N ASN A 41 -7.95 -15.25 12.51
CA ASN A 41 -9.35 -14.86 12.36
C ASN A 41 -9.52 -13.45 11.75
N ASN A 42 -10.74 -13.15 11.30
CA ASN A 42 -11.06 -11.89 10.62
C ASN A 42 -10.82 -10.65 11.49
N LEU A 43 -11.06 -10.75 12.81
CA LEU A 43 -10.84 -9.62 13.72
C LEU A 43 -9.36 -9.23 13.78
N GLN A 44 -8.47 -10.21 13.99
CA GLN A 44 -7.02 -9.99 14.01
C GLN A 44 -6.51 -9.47 12.67
N LYS A 45 -7.06 -9.99 11.56
CA LYS A 45 -6.74 -9.51 10.22
C LYS A 45 -7.10 -8.04 10.05
N ASN A 46 -8.27 -7.63 10.51
CA ASN A 46 -8.72 -6.24 10.44
C ASN A 46 -7.85 -5.33 11.32
N ILE A 47 -7.55 -5.74 12.56
CA ILE A 47 -6.66 -4.98 13.45
C ILE A 47 -5.28 -4.79 12.80
N PHE A 48 -4.71 -5.87 12.25
CA PHE A 48 -3.44 -5.82 11.54
C PHE A 48 -3.52 -4.85 10.35
N TYR A 49 -4.55 -4.96 9.53
CA TYR A 49 -4.74 -4.08 8.37
C TYR A 49 -4.82 -2.61 8.78
N TYR A 50 -5.73 -2.27 9.70
CA TYR A 50 -5.97 -0.88 10.08
C TYR A 50 -4.78 -0.27 10.83
N SER A 51 -4.09 -1.04 11.67
CA SER A 51 -2.88 -0.55 12.35
C SER A 51 -1.78 -0.17 11.35
N HIS A 52 -1.56 -0.98 10.32
CA HIS A 52 -0.59 -0.67 9.28
C HIS A 52 -1.06 0.48 8.37
N ALA A 53 -2.34 0.53 8.01
CA ALA A 53 -2.91 1.62 7.23
C ALA A 53 -2.76 2.98 7.94
N VAL A 54 -3.07 3.06 9.24
CA VAL A 54 -2.88 4.28 10.02
C VAL A 54 -1.41 4.68 10.08
N LYS A 55 -0.49 3.71 10.20
CA LYS A 55 0.96 3.98 10.16
C LYS A 55 1.39 4.55 8.81
N GLY A 56 0.92 3.97 7.71
CA GLY A 56 1.17 4.46 6.36
C GLY A 56 0.69 5.89 6.16
N LEU A 57 -0.56 6.18 6.56
CA LEU A 57 -1.14 7.52 6.47
C LEU A 57 -0.37 8.57 7.27
N LYS A 58 0.11 8.24 8.46
CA LYS A 58 0.96 9.15 9.26
C LYS A 58 2.28 9.47 8.56
N ILE A 59 2.89 8.48 7.92
CA ILE A 59 4.13 8.68 7.14
C ILE A 59 3.83 9.57 5.95
N LEU A 60 2.76 9.31 5.20
CA LEU A 60 2.37 10.12 4.06
C LEU A 60 2.14 11.58 4.46
N LEU A 61 1.37 11.83 5.53
CA LEU A 61 1.13 13.18 6.04
C LEU A 61 2.46 13.89 6.38
N SER A 62 3.39 13.20 7.04
CA SER A 62 4.71 13.77 7.37
C SER A 62 5.59 14.10 6.15
N LEU A 63 5.33 13.47 5.00
CA LEU A 63 6.00 13.79 3.75
C LEU A 63 5.36 15.00 3.06
N MET A 64 4.05 15.20 3.24
CA MET A 64 3.29 16.31 2.66
C MET A 64 3.49 17.63 3.41
N ASP A 65 3.79 17.59 4.70
CA ASP A 65 4.03 18.77 5.53
C ASP A 65 5.45 19.36 5.38
N LYS A 66 6.27 18.84 4.46
CA LYS A 66 7.62 19.35 4.12
C LYS A 66 7.58 20.30 2.93
#